data_AF-A0A1F7WM14-F1
#
_entry.id   AF-A0A1F7WM14-F1
#
_cell.length_a   1.000
_cell.length_b   1.000
_cell.length_c   1.000
_cell.angle_alpha   90.00
_cell.angle_beta   90.00
_cell.angle_gamma   90.00
#
_symmetry.space_group_name_H-M   'P 1'
#
loop_
_entity.id
_entity.type
_entity.pdbx_description
1 polymer ?
#
loop_
_entity_poly.entity_id
_entity_poly.type
_entity_poly.pdbx_seq_one_letter_code
_entity_poly.pdbx_strand_id
1 'polypeptide(L)'
;MEAINDLHSKEYLIQKLKHFRDDFQDKIPPEVIHSSSPDNKFKARRGWFQMVAGHLSYSLEDGHIKDLALKEKVDGFLKWCVEGEFKKGGGERLTSQEDIEKANEVINSVLNSLSPTQPTT
;
A
#
# COMPACT_ATOMS: atom_id res chain seq x y z
N MET A 1 16.65 27.87 7.48
CA MET A 1 15.42 27.07 7.25
C MET A 1 15.83 25.91 6.37
N GLU A 2 16.04 24.74 6.96
CA GLU A 2 16.35 23.52 6.21
C GLU A 2 15.12 23.06 5.43
N ALA A 3 15.35 22.62 4.20
CA ALA A 3 14.31 22.25 3.27
C ALA A 3 13.52 21.04 3.77
N ILE A 4 12.24 21.24 4.08
CA ILE A 4 11.25 20.17 4.20
C ILE A 4 10.90 19.70 2.78
N ASN A 5 11.82 19.00 2.10
CA ASN A 5 11.63 18.58 0.71
C ASN A 5 11.72 17.05 0.49
N ASP A 6 11.86 16.26 1.56
CA ASP A 6 12.14 14.82 1.44
C ASP A 6 10.99 13.90 1.87
N LEU A 7 9.80 14.46 2.15
CA LEU A 7 8.68 13.68 2.68
C LEU A 7 8.10 12.67 1.68
N HIS A 8 8.35 12.83 0.37
CA HIS A 8 7.91 11.90 -0.68
C HIS A 8 9.01 11.61 -1.72
N SER A 9 10.28 11.60 -1.32
CA SER A 9 11.31 11.09 -2.22
C SER A 9 11.02 9.64 -2.62
N LYS A 10 11.55 9.26 -3.79
CA LYS A 10 11.43 7.90 -4.30
C LYS A 10 11.94 6.88 -3.29
N GLU A 11 13.06 7.18 -2.64
CA GLU A 11 13.69 6.36 -1.60
C GLU A 11 12.77 6.19 -0.38
N TYR A 12 12.18 7.28 0.11
CA TYR A 12 11.22 7.24 1.21
C TYR A 12 10.00 6.37 0.86
N LEU A 13 9.43 6.54 -0.33
CA LEU A 13 8.29 5.74 -0.79
C LEU A 13 8.63 4.25 -0.88
N ILE A 14 9.80 3.90 -1.43
CA ILE A 14 10.28 2.51 -1.46
C ILE A 14 10.38 1.94 -0.04
N GLN A 15 10.95 2.69 0.91
CA GLN A 15 11.07 2.24 2.29
C GLN A 15 9.70 2.01 2.94
N LYS A 16 8.75 2.92 2.72
CA LYS A 16 7.40 2.79 3.28
C LYS A 16 6.63 1.62 2.69
N LEU A 17 6.70 1.41 1.37
CA LEU A 17 6.06 0.27 0.72
C LEU A 17 6.67 -1.07 1.18
N LYS A 18 8.00 -1.14 1.37
CA LYS A 18 8.65 -2.31 1.98
C LYS A 18 8.14 -2.55 3.41
N HIS A 19 8.10 -1.51 4.24
CA HIS A 19 7.55 -1.60 5.59
C HIS A 19 6.12 -2.16 5.61
N PHE A 20 5.22 -1.67 4.75
CA PHE A 20 3.86 -2.19 4.69
C PHE A 20 3.78 -3.65 4.22
N ARG A 21 4.67 -4.06 3.31
CA ARG A 21 4.74 -5.43 2.80
C ARG A 21 5.30 -6.42 3.83
N ASP A 22 6.39 -6.03 4.50
CA ASP A 22 7.26 -6.94 5.25
C ASP A 22 6.94 -6.95 6.76
N ASP A 23 6.52 -5.83 7.34
CA ASP A 23 6.31 -5.71 8.79
C ASP A 23 4.88 -6.08 9.23
N PHE A 24 4.01 -6.43 8.28
CA PHE A 24 2.62 -6.82 8.54
C PHE A 24 2.34 -8.21 7.98
N GLN A 25 1.67 -9.04 8.77
CA GLN A 25 1.32 -10.40 8.40
C GLN A 25 0.13 -10.45 7.45
N ASP A 26 0.17 -11.40 6.50
CA ASP A 26 -0.91 -11.70 5.54
C ASP A 26 -2.09 -12.48 6.18
N LYS A 27 -1.98 -12.86 7.45
CA LYS A 27 -2.99 -13.67 8.15
C LYS A 27 -4.22 -12.83 8.54
N ILE A 28 -5.39 -13.43 8.47
CA ILE A 28 -6.62 -12.89 9.06
C ILE A 28 -6.69 -13.34 10.52
N PRO A 29 -6.61 -12.41 11.50
CA PRO A 29 -6.78 -12.75 12.90
C PRO A 29 -8.23 -13.16 13.20
N PRO A 30 -8.46 -14.00 14.23
CA PRO A 30 -9.82 -14.45 14.59
C PRO A 30 -10.70 -13.32 15.16
N GLU A 31 -10.08 -12.23 15.63
CA GLU A 31 -10.73 -11.07 16.20
C GLU A 31 -10.39 -9.82 15.38
N VAL A 32 -11.25 -8.80 15.45
CA VAL A 32 -10.99 -7.51 14.83
C VAL A 32 -9.85 -6.80 15.57
N ILE A 33 -8.75 -6.51 14.86
CA ILE A 33 -7.55 -5.89 15.43
C ILE A 33 -7.55 -4.38 15.17
N HIS A 34 -7.31 -3.61 16.22
CA HIS A 34 -7.16 -2.15 16.17
C HIS A 34 -5.69 -1.72 16.19
N SER A 35 -5.43 -0.43 15.95
CA SER A 35 -4.06 0.12 16.02
C SER A 35 -3.46 0.09 17.43
N SER A 36 -4.29 0.13 18.47
CA SER A 36 -3.89 0.06 19.87
C SER A 36 -3.79 -1.38 20.41
N SER A 37 -4.12 -2.39 19.61
CA SER A 37 -4.01 -3.79 20.03
C SER A 37 -2.54 -4.16 20.29
N PRO A 38 -2.25 -4.99 21.32
CA PRO A 38 -0.88 -5.41 21.63
C PRO A 38 -0.18 -6.11 20.46
N ASP A 39 -0.92 -6.92 19.70
CA ASP A 39 -0.48 -7.48 18.42
C ASP A 39 -1.30 -6.84 17.29
N ASN A 40 -0.73 -5.83 16.65
CA ASN A 40 -1.39 -5.03 15.62
C ASN A 40 -0.74 -5.16 14.24
N LYS A 41 0.17 -6.13 14.07
CA LYS A 41 0.98 -6.28 12.84
C LYS A 41 0.30 -7.18 11.82
N PHE A 42 -0.94 -6.84 11.46
CA PHE A 42 -1.74 -7.53 10.44
C PHE A 42 -2.14 -6.58 9.32
N LYS A 43 -2.12 -7.10 8.08
CA LYS A 43 -2.67 -6.41 6.90
C LYS A 43 -4.19 -6.41 6.88
N ALA A 44 -4.82 -7.33 7.60
CA ALA A 44 -6.26 -7.46 7.82
C ALA A 44 -6.89 -6.31 8.63
N ARG A 45 -6.46 -5.07 8.39
CA ARG A 45 -6.92 -3.87 9.07
C ARG A 45 -7.19 -2.79 8.04
N ARG A 46 -8.37 -2.18 8.10
CA ARG A 46 -8.75 -1.08 7.20
C ARG A 46 -7.75 0.08 7.20
N GLY A 47 -7.19 0.41 8.37
CA GLY A 47 -6.15 1.42 8.51
C GLY A 47 -4.86 1.09 7.74
N TRP A 48 -4.51 -0.20 7.59
CA TRP A 48 -3.36 -0.60 6.78
C TRP A 48 -3.58 -0.29 5.30
N PHE A 49 -4.76 -0.61 4.76
CA PHE A 49 -5.12 -0.26 3.37
C PHE A 49 -5.11 1.25 3.13
N GLN A 50 -5.61 2.04 4.09
CA GLN A 50 -5.57 3.50 4.00
C GLN A 50 -4.15 4.05 3.95
N MET A 51 -3.23 3.51 4.76
CA MET A 51 -1.82 3.90 4.73
C MET A 51 -1.17 3.56 3.38
N VAL A 52 -1.43 2.36 2.86
CA VAL A 52 -0.93 1.93 1.54
C VAL A 52 -1.46 2.82 0.44
N ALA A 53 -2.79 3.06 0.41
CA ALA A 53 -3.42 3.91 -0.59
C ALA A 53 -2.85 5.33 -0.58
N GLY A 54 -2.60 5.92 0.60
CA GLY A 54 -1.97 7.25 0.70
C GLY A 54 -0.59 7.30 0.04
N HIS A 55 0.29 6.34 0.33
CA HIS A 55 1.65 6.32 -0.25
C HIS A 55 1.66 5.98 -1.75
N LEU A 56 0.70 5.17 -2.22
CA LEU A 56 0.51 4.91 -3.64
C LEU A 56 0.00 6.15 -4.38
N SER A 57 -0.88 6.97 -3.77
CA SER A 57 -1.31 8.26 -4.31
C SER A 57 -0.12 9.19 -4.53
N TYR A 58 0.74 9.35 -3.52
CA TYR A 58 1.96 10.16 -3.65
C TYR A 58 2.88 9.64 -4.76
N SER A 59 3.01 8.32 -4.89
CA SER A 59 3.83 7.72 -5.95
C SER A 59 3.33 8.07 -7.37
N LEU A 60 2.03 8.28 -7.54
CA LEU A 60 1.42 8.74 -8.80
C LEU A 60 1.56 10.26 -8.98
N GLU A 61 1.20 11.03 -7.94
CA GLU A 61 1.20 12.51 -7.96
C GLU A 61 2.59 13.08 -8.23
N ASP A 62 3.62 12.49 -7.61
CA ASP A 62 5.01 12.94 -7.75
C ASP A 62 5.69 12.38 -9.02
N GLY A 63 4.98 11.56 -9.81
CA GLY A 63 5.47 11.06 -11.09
C GLY A 63 6.57 10.00 -11.01
N HIS A 64 6.74 9.35 -9.84
CA HIS A 64 7.75 8.29 -9.65
C HIS A 64 7.45 7.06 -10.50
N ILE A 65 6.17 6.75 -10.69
CA ILE A 65 5.70 5.68 -11.58
C ILE A 65 5.60 6.28 -13.00
N LYS A 66 6.38 5.76 -13.94
CA LYS A 66 6.37 6.24 -15.35
C LYS A 66 5.58 5.35 -16.30
N ASP A 67 5.54 4.05 -16.01
CA ASP A 67 4.84 3.05 -16.82
C ASP A 67 3.31 3.26 -16.76
N LEU A 68 2.66 3.32 -17.92
CA LEU A 68 1.23 3.63 -18.02
C LEU A 68 0.35 2.50 -17.45
N ALA A 69 0.69 1.25 -17.76
CA ALA A 69 -0.08 0.10 -17.28
C ALA A 69 -0.01 0.00 -15.74
N LEU A 70 1.16 0.26 -15.15
CA LEU A 70 1.31 0.33 -13.71
C LEU A 70 0.54 1.50 -13.09
N LYS A 71 0.51 2.67 -13.74
CA LYS A 71 -0.34 3.79 -13.30
C LYS A 71 -1.81 3.40 -13.26
N GLU A 72 -2.31 2.78 -14.32
CA GLU A 72 -3.71 2.31 -14.39
C GLU A 72 -4.02 1.27 -13.31
N LYS A 73 -3.08 0.36 -13.05
CA LYS A 73 -3.20 -0.64 -11.97
C LYS A 73 -3.29 0.02 -10.59
N VAL A 74 -2.42 1.01 -10.31
CA VAL A 74 -2.44 1.74 -9.03
C VAL A 74 -3.72 2.57 -8.91
N ASP A 75 -4.11 3.30 -9.95
CA ASP A 75 -5.35 4.08 -9.98
C ASP A 75 -6.59 3.19 -9.74
N GLY A 76 -6.65 2.02 -10.38
CA GLY A 76 -7.71 1.04 -10.15
C GLY A 76 -7.76 0.54 -8.70
N PHE A 77 -6.60 0.33 -8.08
CA PHE A 77 -6.53 -0.03 -6.66
C PHE A 77 -7.00 1.11 -5.74
N LEU A 78 -6.59 2.36 -6.02
CA LEU A 78 -7.01 3.54 -5.26
C LEU A 78 -8.52 3.75 -5.35
N LYS A 79 -9.09 3.69 -6.57
CA LYS A 79 -10.54 3.74 -6.78
C LYS A 79 -11.26 2.62 -6.02
N TRP A 80 -10.73 1.41 -6.06
CA TRP A 80 -11.30 0.30 -5.29
C TRP A 80 -11.29 0.57 -3.77
N CYS A 81 -10.21 1.15 -3.23
CA CYS A 81 -10.10 1.53 -1.82
C CYS A 81 -11.03 2.70 -1.42
N VAL A 82 -11.21 3.69 -2.30
CA VAL A 82 -11.83 5.00 -1.99
C VAL A 82 -13.25 5.17 -2.55
N GLU A 83 -13.69 4.30 -3.45
CA GLU A 83 -15.00 4.38 -4.11
C GLU A 83 -15.65 3.00 -4.30
N GLY A 84 -14.83 1.95 -4.31
CA GLY A 84 -15.26 0.57 -4.55
C GLY A 84 -15.82 -0.14 -3.32
N GLU A 85 -15.95 -1.46 -3.47
CA GLU A 85 -16.56 -2.37 -2.48
C GLU A 85 -15.89 -2.30 -1.10
N PHE A 86 -14.58 -2.06 -1.07
CA PHE A 86 -13.84 -1.89 0.17
C PHE A 86 -14.36 -0.70 0.99
N LYS A 87 -14.68 0.43 0.33
CA LYS A 87 -15.29 1.58 1.00
C LYS A 87 -16.77 1.36 1.28
N LYS A 88 -17.54 0.89 0.29
CA LYS A 88 -19.00 0.73 0.35
C LYS A 88 -19.47 -0.16 1.49
N GLY A 89 -18.64 -1.10 1.95
CA GLY A 89 -18.89 -1.87 3.15
C GLY A 89 -18.96 -1.07 4.47
N GLY A 90 -18.88 0.26 4.45
CA GLY A 90 -19.27 1.14 5.57
C GLY A 90 -18.44 1.03 6.87
N GLY A 91 -17.40 0.19 6.88
CA GLY A 91 -16.69 -0.20 8.11
C GLY A 91 -17.11 -1.57 8.67
N GLU A 92 -18.18 -2.17 8.15
CA GLU A 92 -18.72 -3.47 8.57
C GLU A 92 -18.14 -4.64 7.76
N ARG A 93 -17.76 -4.42 6.49
CA ARG A 93 -17.07 -5.44 5.68
C ARG A 93 -15.68 -5.72 6.24
N LEU A 94 -15.45 -6.96 6.67
CA LEU A 94 -14.14 -7.45 7.06
C LEU A 94 -13.21 -7.62 5.86
N THR A 95 -11.91 -7.45 6.08
CA THR A 95 -10.87 -7.72 5.07
C THR A 95 -10.81 -9.22 4.78
N SER A 96 -10.85 -9.59 3.50
CA SER A 96 -10.64 -10.98 3.04
C SER A 96 -9.17 -11.24 2.70
N GLN A 97 -8.82 -12.51 2.51
CA GLN A 97 -7.50 -12.88 2.00
C GLN A 97 -7.24 -12.29 0.61
N GLU A 98 -8.24 -12.30 -0.27
CA GLU A 98 -8.16 -11.74 -1.62
C GLU A 98 -7.85 -10.23 -1.62
N ASP A 99 -8.38 -9.49 -0.63
CA ASP A 99 -8.05 -8.06 -0.48
C ASP A 99 -6.56 -7.86 -0.20
N ILE A 100 -5.98 -8.70 0.67
CA ILE A 100 -4.58 -8.65 1.05
C ILE A 100 -3.70 -9.01 -0.15
N GLU A 101 -4.06 -10.07 -0.87
CA GLU A 101 -3.36 -10.50 -2.08
C GLU A 101 -3.34 -9.39 -3.14
N LYS A 102 -4.50 -8.75 -3.37
CA LYS A 102 -4.62 -7.62 -4.30
C LYS A 102 -3.72 -6.45 -3.89
N ALA A 103 -3.70 -6.09 -2.60
CA ALA A 103 -2.83 -5.02 -2.12
C ALA A 103 -1.34 -5.38 -2.25
N ASN A 104 -0.95 -6.61 -1.89
CA ASN A 104 0.41 -7.11 -2.03
C ASN A 104 0.86 -7.11 -3.50
N GLU A 105 0.00 -7.50 -4.42
CA GLU A 105 0.29 -7.50 -5.86
C GLU A 105 0.63 -6.08 -6.36
N VAL A 106 -0.17 -5.09 -5.97
CA VAL A 106 0.05 -3.68 -6.33
C VAL A 106 1.33 -3.15 -5.71
N ILE A 107 1.55 -3.39 -4.41
CA ILE A 107 2.78 -3.00 -3.70
C ILE A 107 4.02 -3.58 -4.39
N ASN A 108 4.01 -4.88 -4.69
CA ASN A 108 5.12 -5.56 -5.35
C ASN A 108 5.38 -5.00 -6.75
N SER A 109 4.31 -4.70 -7.51
CA SER A 109 4.44 -4.13 -8.85
C SER A 109 5.10 -2.75 -8.81
N VAL A 110 4.71 -1.91 -7.85
CA VAL A 110 5.32 -0.59 -7.64
C VAL A 110 6.76 -0.71 -7.16
N LEU A 111 7.03 -1.57 -6.16
CA LEU A 111 8.39 -1.79 -5.68
C LEU A 111 9.33 -2.31 -6.77
N ASN A 112 8.88 -3.20 -7.64
CA ASN A 112 9.67 -3.70 -8.77
C ASN A 112 9.98 -2.60 -9.79
N SER A 113 9.03 -1.68 -10.03
CA SER A 113 9.24 -0.54 -10.92
C SER A 113 10.17 0.52 -10.33
N LEU A 114 10.08 0.77 -9.02
CA LEU A 114 10.87 1.81 -8.36
C LEU A 114 12.26 1.34 -7.94
N SER A 115 12.45 0.04 -7.66
CA SER A 115 13.75 -0.48 -7.27
C SER A 115 14.73 -0.43 -8.44
N PRO A 116 15.99 -0.02 -8.22
CA PRO A 116 17.00 -0.08 -9.28
C PRO A 116 17.13 -1.54 -9.74
N THR A 117 16.99 -1.75 -11.05
CA THR A 117 17.27 -3.05 -11.68
C THR A 117 18.69 -3.43 -11.29
N GLN A 118 18.87 -4.46 -10.46
CA GLN A 118 20.21 -5.01 -10.31
C GLN A 118 20.62 -5.55 -11.69
N PRO A 119 21.79 -5.18 -12.21
CA PRO A 119 22.31 -5.84 -13.40
C PRO A 119 22.47 -7.31 -13.04
N THR A 120 21.72 -8.17 -13.73
CA THR A 120 22.00 -9.61 -13.81
C THR A 120 23.45 -9.77 -14.19
N THR A 121 24.27 -10.21 -13.25
CA THR A 121 25.67 -10.61 -13.47
C THR A 121 25.67 -12.01 -14.06
#